data_AF-A0A3D5BWB7-F1
#
_entry.id   AF-A0A3D5BWB7-F1
#
_cell.length_a   1.000
_cell.length_b   1.000
_cell.length_c   1.000
_cell.angle_alpha   90.00
_cell.angle_beta   90.00
_cell.angle_gamma   90.00
#
_symmetry.space_group_name_H-M   'P 1'
#
loop_
_entity.id
_entity.type
_entity.pdbx_description
1 polymer ?
#
loop_
_entity_poly.entity_id
_entity_poly.type
_entity_poly.pdbx_seq_one_letter_code
_entity_poly.pdbx_strand_id
1 'polypeptide(L)' 'MRIGMTYDLKDEYLAAGFTADEVAELDSPVTVEAIAIALVSQGHAVERIGSIGSLVRALAEGRRWDLVFNIAEG' A
#
# COMPACT_ATOMS: atom_id res chain seq x y z
N MET A 1 16.58 1.29 5.75
CA MET A 1 15.46 0.58 6.38
C MET A 1 14.70 -0.19 5.32
N ARG A 2 14.17 -1.36 5.67
CA ARG A 2 13.16 -2.07 4.90
C ARG A 2 11.80 -1.50 5.27
N ILE A 3 11.17 -0.78 4.36
CA ILE A 3 9.88 -0.11 4.54
C ILE A 3 8.81 -0.90 3.79
N GLY A 4 7.77 -1.31 4.50
CA GLY A 4 6.55 -1.82 3.90
C GLY A 4 5.59 -0.67 3.58
N MET A 5 4.96 -0.66 2.41
CA MET A 5 3.94 0.32 2.06
C MET A 5 2.57 -0.33 2.01
N THR A 6 1.61 0.22 2.76
CA THR A 6 0.19 -0.17 2.69
C THR A 6 -0.66 0.95 2.13
N TYR A 7 -1.58 0.58 1.25
CA TYR A 7 -2.38 1.49 0.43
C TYR A 7 -3.61 0.71 -0.08
N ASP A 8 -4.67 1.42 -0.45
CA ASP A 8 -5.86 0.81 -1.03
C ASP A 8 -5.97 1.24 -2.48
N LEU A 9 -5.59 0.36 -3.42
CA LEU A 9 -5.64 0.71 -4.84
C LEU A 9 -7.07 0.77 -5.33
N LYS A 10 -7.46 1.94 -5.86
CA LYS A 10 -8.74 2.16 -6.51
C LYS A 10 -9.11 1.05 -7.51
N ASP A 11 -8.15 0.64 -8.33
CA ASP A 11 -8.35 -0.38 -9.36
C ASP A 11 -8.65 -1.77 -8.77
N GLU A 12 -8.06 -2.11 -7.61
CA GLU A 12 -8.31 -3.39 -6.94
C GLU A 12 -9.74 -3.45 -6.38
N TYR A 13 -10.23 -2.35 -5.83
CA TYR A 13 -11.58 -2.27 -5.25
C TYR A 13 -12.65 -2.18 -6.34
N LEU A 14 -12.40 -1.47 -7.43
CA LEU A 14 -13.26 -1.53 -8.62
C LEU A 14 -13.37 -2.96 -9.17
N ALA A 15 -12.26 -3.70 -9.24
CA ALA A 15 -12.26 -5.09 -9.66
C ALA A 15 -12.98 -6.02 -8.65
N ALA A 16 -13.00 -5.65 -7.37
CA ALA A 16 -13.75 -6.35 -6.32
C ALA A 16 -15.27 -6.03 -6.33
N GLY A 17 -15.74 -5.15 -7.21
CA GLY A 17 -17.15 -4.84 -7.41
C GLY A 17 -17.66 -3.59 -6.69
N PHE A 18 -16.76 -2.77 -6.14
CA PHE A 18 -17.12 -1.48 -5.56
C PHE A 18 -17.46 -0.46 -6.66
N THR A 19 -18.31 0.51 -6.32
CA THR A 19 -18.70 1.61 -7.19
C THR A 19 -17.64 2.70 -7.25
N ALA A 20 -17.66 3.52 -8.30
CA ALA A 20 -16.73 4.64 -8.47
C ALA A 20 -16.79 5.66 -7.32
N ASP A 21 -17.96 5.84 -6.70
CA ASP A 21 -18.17 6.74 -5.57
C ASP A 21 -17.57 6.16 -4.29
N GLU A 22 -17.72 4.84 -4.05
CA GLU A 22 -17.12 4.15 -2.90
C GLU A 22 -15.59 4.14 -2.94
N VAL A 23 -15.00 4.26 -4.13
CA VAL A 23 -13.53 4.25 -4.32
C VAL A 23 -12.95 5.63 -4.63
N ALA A 24 -13.72 6.70 -4.44
CA ALA A 24 -13.31 8.05 -4.85
C ALA A 24 -12.08 8.55 -4.09
N GLU A 25 -11.94 8.15 -2.83
CA GLU A 25 -10.86 8.57 -1.91
C GLU A 25 -9.65 7.60 -1.94
N LEU A 26 -9.78 6.45 -2.61
CA LEU A 26 -8.73 5.42 -2.67
C LEU A 26 -7.53 5.82 -3.54
N ASP A 27 -6.40 5.18 -3.25
CA ASP A 27 -5.11 5.50 -3.83
C ASP A 27 -5.02 5.20 -5.33
N SER A 28 -4.37 6.11 -6.06
CA SER A 28 -3.99 5.89 -7.44
C SER A 28 -2.64 5.16 -7.55
N PRO A 29 -2.42 4.35 -8.60
CA PRO A 29 -1.11 3.76 -8.87
C PRO A 29 0.02 4.80 -8.97
N VAL A 30 -0.30 6.00 -9.46
CA VAL A 30 0.64 7.12 -9.59
C VAL A 30 1.10 7.62 -8.23
N THR A 31 0.18 7.78 -7.27
CA THR A 31 0.49 8.20 -5.90
C THR A 31 1.39 7.16 -5.21
N VAL A 32 1.03 5.89 -5.31
CA VAL A 32 1.79 4.77 -4.72
C VAL A 32 3.21 4.71 -5.31
N GLU A 33 3.35 4.85 -6.62
CA GLU A 33 4.64 4.87 -7.30
C GLU A 33 5.50 6.05 -6.86
N ALA A 34 4.93 7.27 -6.81
CA ALA A 34 5.64 8.48 -6.43
C ALA A 34 6.20 8.39 -4.99
N ILE A 35 5.41 7.89 -4.04
CA ILE A 35 5.86 7.70 -2.65
C ILE A 35 6.96 6.64 -2.59
N ALA A 36 6.81 5.52 -3.31
CA ALA A 36 7.82 4.47 -3.34
C ALA A 36 9.16 4.99 -3.89
N ILE A 37 9.14 5.74 -5.00
CA ILE A 37 10.34 6.38 -5.58
C ILE A 37 10.95 7.36 -4.59
N ALA A 38 10.14 8.19 -3.92
CA ALA A 38 10.64 9.13 -2.92
C ALA A 38 11.37 8.40 -1.79
N LEU A 39 10.78 7.34 -1.22
CA LEU A 39 11.40 6.55 -0.16
C LEU A 39 12.69 5.84 -0.64
N VAL A 40 12.70 5.29 -1.86
CA VAL A 40 13.90 4.69 -2.46
C VAL A 40 15.00 5.73 -2.65
N SER A 41 14.66 6.95 -3.07
CA SER A 41 15.62 8.05 -3.26
C SER A 41 16.33 8.46 -1.96
N GLN A 42 15.70 8.19 -0.81
CA GLN A 42 16.29 8.40 0.52
C GLN A 42 17.13 7.20 1.01
N GLY A 43 17.39 6.20 0.16
CA GLY A 43 18.20 5.03 0.49
C GLY A 43 17.47 3.94 1.26
N HIS A 44 16.14 3.87 1.17
CA HIS A 44 15.34 2.81 1.78
C HIS A 44 15.00 1.70 0.78
N ALA A 45 14.88 0.47 1.28
CA ALA A 45 14.34 -0.64 0.51
C ALA A 45 12.83 -0.66 0.70
N VAL A 46 12.07 -0.46 -0.37
CA VAL A 46 10.61 -0.34 -0.30
C VAL A 46 9.96 -1.61 -0.83
N GLU A 47 8.98 -2.12 -0.09
CA GLU A 47 8.13 -3.22 -0.51
C GLU A 47 6.67 -2.76 -0.50
N ARG A 48 5.99 -2.90 -1.63
CA ARG A 48 4.56 -2.62 -1.76
C ARG A 48 3.76 -3.81 -1.26
N ILE A 49 3.07 -3.66 -0.13
CA ILE A 49 2.31 -4.72 0.52
C ILE A 49 0.87 -4.77 -0.01
N GLY A 50 0.27 -3.63 -0.33
CA GLY A 50 -1.14 -3.51 -0.71
C GLY A 50 -2.03 -3.16 0.49
N SER A 51 -3.29 -3.58 0.45
CA SER A 51 -4.29 -3.23 1.48
C SER A 51 -3.97 -3.81 2.86
N ILE A 52 -4.74 -3.38 3.86
CA ILE A 52 -4.63 -3.89 5.23
C ILE A 52 -4.74 -5.42 5.32
N GLY A 53 -5.54 -6.05 4.45
CA GLY A 53 -5.68 -7.50 4.39
C GLY A 53 -4.36 -8.19 4.01
N SER A 54 -3.65 -7.64 3.02
CA SER A 54 -2.33 -8.12 2.61
C SER A 54 -1.29 -7.95 3.71
N LEU A 55 -1.32 -6.83 4.45
CA LEU A 55 -0.44 -6.61 5.60
C LEU A 55 -0.68 -7.65 6.70
N VAL A 56 -1.92 -7.86 7.11
CA VAL A 56 -2.28 -8.81 8.18
C VAL A 56 -1.81 -10.22 7.80
N ARG A 57 -2.07 -10.65 6.57
CA ARG A 57 -1.60 -11.94 6.07
C ARG A 57 -0.08 -12.07 6.12
N ALA A 58 0.63 -11.06 5.61
CA ALA A 58 2.09 -11.06 5.59
C ALA A 58 2.70 -11.07 7.01
N LEU A 59 2.11 -10.31 7.95
CA LEU A 59 2.53 -10.32 9.36
C LEU A 59 2.31 -11.69 10.02
N ALA A 60 1.17 -12.34 9.73
CA ALA A 60 0.86 -13.69 10.21
C ALA A 60 1.82 -14.75 9.65
N GLU A 61 2.30 -14.57 8.42
CA GLU A 61 3.35 -15.39 7.79
C GLU A 61 4.77 -15.10 8.35
N GLY A 62 4.90 -14.23 9.35
CA GLY A 62 6.17 -13.92 9.99
C GLY A 62 7.01 -12.87 9.27
N ARG A 63 6.46 -12.24 8.22
CA ARG A 63 7.16 -11.17 7.49
C ARG A 63 7.28 -9.92 8.37
N ARG A 64 8.40 -9.21 8.27
CA ARG A 64 8.73 -8.06 9.11
C ARG A 64 9.39 -6.96 8.28
N TRP A 65 9.17 -5.73 8.72
CA TRP A 65 9.76 -4.50 8.19
C TRP A 65 10.24 -3.65 9.37
N ASP A 66 11.18 -2.75 9.10
CA ASP A 66 11.64 -1.79 10.11
C ASP A 66 10.56 -0.72 10.36
N LEU A 67 9.76 -0.42 9.34
CA LEU A 67 8.65 0.53 9.38
C LEU A 67 7.60 0.13 8.34
N VAL A 68 6.32 0.37 8.66
CA VAL A 68 5.22 0.31 7.69
C VAL A 68 4.69 1.72 7.46
N PHE A 69 4.82 2.21 6.22
CA PHE A 69 4.31 3.50 5.77
C PHE A 69 2.89 3.29 5.23
N ASN A 70 1.90 3.71 6.01
CA ASN A 70 0.49 3.48 5.71
C ASN A 70 -0.17 4.71 5.09
N ILE A 71 -0.81 4.52 3.94
CA ILE A 71 -1.71 5.49 3.31
C ILE A 71 -3.10 4.89 3.01
N ALA A 72 -3.34 3.62 3.39
CA ALA A 72 -4.65 2.97 3.28
C ALA A 72 -5.69 3.67 4.18
N GLU A 73 -6.97 3.60 3.79
CA GLU A 73 -8.10 4.24 4.47
C GLU A 73 -8.95 3.23 5.27
N GLY A 74 -9.30 3.59 6.51
CA GLY A 74 -10.08 2.74 7.43
C GLY A 74 -9.97 3.13 8.91
#